data_AF-A0A1V5JL36-F1
#
_entry.id   AF-A0A1V5JL36-F1
#
_cell.length_a   1.000
_cell.length_b   1.000
_cell.length_c   1.000
_cell.angle_alpha   90.00
_cell.angle_beta   90.00
_cell.angle_gamma   90.00
#
_symmetry.space_group_name_H-M   'P 1'
#
loop_
_entity.id
_entity.type
_entity.pdbx_description
1 polymer ?
#
loop_
_entity_poly.entity_id
_entity_poly.type
_entity_poly.pdbx_seq_one_letter_code
_entity_poly.pdbx_strand_id
1 'polypeptide(L)'
;MMAAAGANMPYVGFAAPLAILSVTGALFSMFWLAGGTKAIDRDTALGALPEVPEGMTWGRVLFPFGLLALLVGAGRLLPFHMPVLGLPLIFTLCALVTVVLSPRRLPLGRIASETIQSLLPLVGIMVVVGSLIQVMAWSGARGLISLSVVTLPLSVLFATLFLILPISEGMLQYAVAPLIGVPLIMLFNMKGLDPVVALSAMAVMWPLGDCLPPTAVVGRAAVMELGYGGDYYGQFVKSCVVPMAFISVLGTLFLIYSKPIADVLGG
;
A
#
# COMPACT_ATOMS: atom_id res chain seq x y z
N MET A 1 6.15 6.57 4.69
CA MET A 1 7.37 7.32 4.30
C MET A 1 7.11 8.81 4.13
N MET A 2 6.19 9.25 3.26
CA MET A 2 5.93 10.70 3.07
C MET A 2 5.61 11.45 4.38
N ALA A 3 4.79 10.88 5.26
CA ALA A 3 4.49 11.48 6.55
C ALA A 3 5.71 11.47 7.51
N ALA A 4 6.54 10.43 7.46
CA ALA A 4 7.75 10.34 8.26
C ALA A 4 8.81 11.38 7.84
N ALA A 5 8.99 11.56 6.52
CA ALA A 5 9.86 12.59 5.97
C ALA A 5 9.35 14.00 6.32
N GLY A 6 8.04 14.24 6.21
CA GLY A 6 7.45 15.53 6.57
C GLY A 6 7.50 15.85 8.07
N ALA A 7 7.51 14.82 8.93
CA ALA A 7 7.65 14.96 10.37
C ALA A 7 9.11 14.91 10.87
N ASN A 8 10.09 14.72 9.96
CA ASN A 8 11.50 14.53 10.28
C ASN A 8 11.76 13.46 11.37
N MET A 9 11.00 12.36 11.33
CA MET A 9 11.16 11.25 12.28
C MET A 9 12.09 10.16 11.72
N PRO A 10 12.84 9.45 12.58
CA PRO A 10 13.69 8.35 12.15
C PRO A 10 12.85 7.19 11.58
N TYR A 11 13.38 6.54 10.54
CA TYR A 11 12.79 5.33 9.95
C TYR A 11 13.19 4.03 10.68
N VAL A 12 14.10 4.15 11.65
CA VAL A 12 14.59 3.03 12.46
C VAL A 12 13.46 2.54 13.37
N GLY A 13 13.30 1.22 13.49
CA GLY A 13 12.23 0.61 14.30
C GLY A 13 10.87 0.47 13.61
N PHE A 14 10.67 1.04 12.41
CA PHE A 14 9.39 0.97 11.69
C PHE A 14 9.05 -0.43 11.17
N ALA A 15 10.07 -1.27 10.93
CA ALA A 15 9.92 -2.54 10.23
C ALA A 15 9.14 -3.59 11.03
N ALA A 16 9.45 -3.76 12.31
CA ALA A 16 8.82 -4.76 13.16
C ALA A 16 7.31 -4.51 13.39
N PRO A 17 6.87 -3.32 13.87
CA PRO A 17 5.45 -3.06 14.07
C PRO A 17 4.66 -3.11 12.76
N LEU A 18 5.22 -2.57 11.67
CA LEU A 18 4.57 -2.63 10.37
C LEU A 18 4.46 -4.06 9.83
N ALA A 19 5.50 -4.89 10.00
CA ALA A 19 5.49 -6.28 9.55
C ALA A 19 4.45 -7.10 10.32
N ILE A 20 4.36 -6.94 11.64
CA ILE A 20 3.35 -7.63 12.46
C ILE A 20 1.94 -7.26 11.97
N LEU A 21 1.63 -5.96 11.88
CA LEU A 21 0.32 -5.49 11.43
C LEU A 21 -0.02 -5.95 10.00
N SER A 22 0.94 -5.82 9.07
CA SER A 22 0.72 -6.16 7.66
C SER A 22 0.59 -7.66 7.45
N VAL A 23 1.44 -8.49 8.08
CA VAL A 23 1.39 -9.95 7.93
C VAL A 23 0.12 -10.51 8.57
N THR A 24 -0.24 -10.07 9.77
CA THR A 24 -1.48 -10.51 10.43
C THR A 24 -2.72 -10.11 9.64
N GLY A 25 -2.79 -8.86 9.16
CA GLY A 25 -3.86 -8.38 8.30
C GLY A 25 -3.96 -9.14 6.98
N ALA A 26 -2.82 -9.40 6.33
CA ALA A 26 -2.76 -10.15 5.08
C ALA A 26 -3.20 -11.61 5.24
N LEU A 27 -2.71 -12.31 6.27
CA LEU A 27 -3.11 -13.69 6.56
C LEU A 27 -4.60 -13.78 6.87
N PHE A 28 -5.12 -12.89 7.72
CA PHE A 28 -6.55 -12.87 8.04
C PHE A 28 -7.40 -12.63 6.78
N SER A 29 -7.02 -11.65 5.96
CA SER A 29 -7.73 -11.33 4.72
C SER A 29 -7.71 -12.51 3.75
N MET A 30 -6.56 -13.18 3.61
CA MET A 30 -6.39 -14.36 2.78
C MET A 30 -7.30 -15.50 3.25
N PHE A 31 -7.25 -15.88 4.53
CA PHE A 31 -8.05 -17.00 5.04
C PHE A 31 -9.54 -16.69 5.05
N TRP A 32 -9.94 -15.45 5.32
CA TRP A 32 -11.35 -15.05 5.32
C TRP A 32 -11.95 -15.06 3.91
N LEU A 33 -11.25 -14.43 2.94
CA LEU A 33 -11.73 -14.36 1.57
C LEU A 33 -11.61 -15.69 0.83
N ALA A 34 -10.56 -16.49 1.10
CA ALA A 34 -10.39 -17.81 0.50
C ALA A 34 -11.20 -18.92 1.20
N GLY A 35 -11.60 -18.71 2.46
CA GLY A 35 -12.35 -19.70 3.24
C GLY A 35 -13.80 -19.91 2.76
N GLY A 36 -14.36 -18.95 2.01
CA GLY A 36 -15.70 -19.03 1.44
C GLY A 36 -15.78 -19.63 0.03
N THR A 37 -14.64 -19.87 -0.62
CA THR A 37 -14.57 -20.33 -2.01
C THR A 37 -14.51 -21.85 -2.07
N LYS A 38 -15.32 -22.46 -2.95
CA LYS A 38 -15.18 -23.89 -3.26
C LYS A 38 -13.76 -24.13 -3.80
N ALA A 39 -13.11 -25.18 -3.30
CA ALA A 39 -11.81 -25.60 -3.82
C ALA A 39 -11.92 -25.72 -5.35
N ILE A 40 -11.16 -24.89 -6.06
CA ILE A 40 -11.05 -25.02 -7.51
C ILE A 40 -10.37 -26.37 -7.74
N ASP A 41 -11.05 -27.24 -8.48
CA ASP A 41 -10.54 -28.55 -8.79
C ASP A 41 -9.21 -28.41 -9.52
N ARG A 42 -8.18 -29.04 -8.94
CA ARG A 42 -6.77 -28.76 -9.26
C ARG A 42 -6.48 -29.04 -10.73
N ASP A 43 -7.17 -30.03 -11.28
CA ASP A 43 -7.04 -30.47 -12.66
C ASP A 43 -7.69 -29.49 -13.66
N THR A 44 -8.78 -28.84 -13.29
CA THR A 44 -9.40 -27.78 -14.12
C THR A 44 -8.57 -26.49 -14.11
N ALA A 45 -7.95 -26.16 -12.97
CA ALA A 45 -7.03 -25.02 -12.86
C ALA A 45 -5.73 -25.24 -13.65
N LEU A 46 -5.18 -26.44 -13.59
CA LEU A 46 -3.95 -26.80 -14.32
C LEU A 46 -4.20 -26.92 -15.83
N GLY A 47 -5.38 -27.38 -16.26
CA GLY A 47 -5.77 -27.45 -17.67
C GLY A 47 -6.05 -26.09 -18.32
N ALA A 48 -6.32 -25.05 -17.54
CA ALA A 48 -6.52 -23.68 -18.04
C ALA A 48 -5.20 -22.89 -18.22
N LEU A 49 -4.07 -23.45 -17.76
CA LEU A 49 -2.78 -22.79 -17.88
C LEU A 49 -2.25 -22.92 -19.31
N PRO A 50 -1.83 -21.82 -19.96
CA PRO A 50 -1.25 -21.88 -21.29
C PRO A 50 0.02 -22.74 -21.31
N GLU A 51 0.23 -23.47 -22.39
CA GLU A 51 1.40 -24.35 -22.56
C GLU A 51 2.70 -23.56 -22.36
N VAL A 52 3.58 -24.12 -21.52
CA VAL A 52 4.86 -23.50 -21.18
C VAL A 52 5.69 -23.33 -22.46
N PRO A 53 6.13 -22.11 -22.80
CA PRO A 53 6.93 -21.87 -23.99
C PRO A 53 8.19 -22.75 -24.01
N GLU A 54 8.47 -23.38 -25.16
CA GLU A 54 9.69 -24.17 -25.35
C GLU A 54 10.95 -23.36 -24.96
N GLY A 55 11.73 -23.89 -24.01
CA GLY A 55 12.97 -23.26 -23.51
C GLY A 55 12.83 -22.41 -22.23
N MET A 56 11.67 -22.38 -21.58
CA MET A 56 11.47 -21.70 -20.29
C MET A 56 11.93 -22.58 -19.11
N THR A 57 13.18 -22.41 -18.68
CA THR A 57 13.74 -23.11 -17.51
C THR A 57 13.33 -22.43 -16.20
N TRP A 58 13.12 -23.20 -15.13
CA TRP A 58 12.82 -22.67 -13.78
C TRP A 58 13.78 -21.56 -13.32
N GLY A 59 15.08 -21.72 -13.61
CA GLY A 59 16.08 -20.70 -13.31
C GLY A 59 15.84 -19.35 -14.00
N ARG A 60 15.30 -19.36 -15.23
CA ARG A 60 15.01 -18.12 -15.97
C ARG A 60 13.80 -17.37 -15.41
N VAL A 61 12.87 -18.11 -14.81
CA VAL A 61 11.69 -17.55 -14.15
C VAL A 61 12.06 -16.99 -12.78
N LEU A 62 12.83 -17.73 -11.99
CA LEU A 62 13.19 -17.32 -10.63
C LEU A 62 14.25 -16.23 -10.55
N PHE A 63 15.14 -16.13 -11.54
CA PHE A 63 16.23 -15.16 -11.50
C PHE A 63 15.77 -13.70 -11.35
N PRO A 64 14.77 -13.17 -12.09
CA PRO A 64 14.27 -11.80 -11.87
C PRO A 64 13.64 -11.61 -10.49
N PHE A 65 12.95 -12.62 -9.93
CA PHE A 65 12.43 -12.54 -8.55
C PHE A 65 13.53 -12.57 -7.50
N GLY A 66 14.56 -13.42 -7.70
CA GLY A 66 15.74 -13.49 -6.85
C GLY A 66 16.52 -12.18 -6.88
N LEU A 67 16.68 -11.57 -8.06
CA LEU A 67 17.29 -10.25 -8.22
C LEU A 67 16.50 -9.17 -7.49
N LEU A 68 15.17 -9.18 -7.61
CA LEU A 68 14.31 -8.24 -6.89
C LEU A 68 14.49 -8.37 -5.37
N ALA A 69 14.43 -9.60 -4.85
CA ALA A 69 14.63 -9.86 -3.42
C ALA A 69 16.03 -9.44 -2.96
N LEU A 70 17.06 -9.70 -3.77
CA LEU A 70 18.44 -9.33 -3.48
C LEU A 70 18.65 -7.82 -3.52
N LEU A 71 18.10 -7.09 -4.49
CA LEU A 71 18.22 -5.63 -4.58
C LEU A 71 17.47 -4.92 -3.45
N VAL A 72 16.26 -5.39 -3.12
CA VAL A 72 15.49 -4.87 -1.98
C VAL A 72 16.17 -5.20 -0.65
N GLY A 73 16.74 -6.40 -0.51
CA GLY A 73 17.47 -6.83 0.68
C GLY A 73 18.82 -6.12 0.84
N ALA A 74 19.58 -5.95 -0.24
CA ALA A 74 20.89 -5.30 -0.23
C ALA A 74 20.79 -3.83 0.22
N GLY A 75 19.76 -3.11 -0.24
CA GLY A 75 19.47 -1.75 0.22
C GLY A 75 19.16 -1.64 1.73
N ARG A 76 18.79 -2.75 2.37
CA ARG A 76 18.50 -2.81 3.82
C ARG A 76 19.68 -3.32 4.66
N LEU A 77 20.44 -4.28 4.13
CA LEU A 77 21.55 -4.93 4.84
C LEU A 77 22.85 -4.12 4.78
N LEU A 78 23.01 -3.28 3.76
CA LEU A 78 24.22 -2.45 3.55
C LEU A 78 23.89 -0.96 3.38
N PRO A 79 23.23 -0.32 4.38
CA PRO A 79 22.71 1.05 4.24
C PRO A 79 23.78 2.13 4.00
N PHE A 80 25.06 1.85 4.28
CA PHE A 80 26.16 2.80 4.10
C PHE A 80 26.99 2.61 2.82
N HIS A 81 26.86 1.47 2.13
CA HIS A 81 27.70 1.14 0.97
C HIS A 81 26.92 1.10 -0.34
N MET A 82 25.60 0.94 -0.28
CA MET A 82 24.73 0.90 -1.44
C MET A 82 23.82 2.14 -1.45
N PRO A 83 23.78 2.94 -2.54
CA PRO A 83 22.80 4.01 -2.65
C PRO A 83 21.39 3.43 -2.64
N VAL A 84 20.44 4.13 -2.01
CA VAL A 84 19.04 3.70 -1.96
C VAL A 84 18.48 3.72 -3.38
N LEU A 85 18.39 2.54 -4.00
CA LEU A 85 17.79 2.39 -5.32
C LEU A 85 16.27 2.54 -5.18
N GLY A 86 15.69 3.48 -5.91
CA GLY A 86 14.23 3.63 -5.94
C GLY A 86 13.56 2.36 -6.48
N LEU A 87 12.37 2.05 -5.97
CA LEU A 87 11.54 0.93 -6.43
C LEU A 87 11.37 0.88 -7.97
N PRO A 88 11.17 2.03 -8.68
CA PRO A 88 11.08 2.02 -10.14
C PRO A 88 12.35 1.53 -10.83
N LEU A 89 13.54 1.85 -10.30
CA LEU A 89 14.82 1.42 -10.88
C LEU A 89 15.01 -0.09 -10.69
N ILE A 90 14.68 -0.60 -9.50
CA ILE A 90 14.73 -2.04 -9.21
C ILE A 90 13.83 -2.81 -10.18
N PHE A 91 12.59 -2.36 -10.37
CA PHE A 91 11.68 -2.97 -11.34
C PHE A 91 12.18 -2.87 -12.78
N THR A 92 12.81 -1.75 -13.16
CA THR A 92 13.39 -1.59 -14.50
C THR A 92 14.53 -2.57 -14.73
N LEU A 93 15.42 -2.77 -13.75
CA LEU A 93 16.50 -3.75 -13.81
C LEU A 93 15.95 -5.19 -13.91
N CYS A 94 14.94 -5.52 -13.11
CA CYS A 94 14.30 -6.82 -13.17
C CYS A 94 13.61 -7.04 -14.51
N ALA A 95 12.93 -6.03 -15.07
CA ALA A 95 12.32 -6.08 -16.38
C ALA A 95 13.38 -6.29 -17.48
N LEU A 96 14.51 -5.57 -17.42
CA LEU A 96 15.62 -5.73 -18.36
C LEU A 96 16.19 -7.15 -18.33
N VAL A 97 16.40 -7.68 -17.12
CA VAL A 97 16.84 -9.06 -16.93
C VAL A 97 15.82 -10.06 -17.49
N THR A 98 14.53 -9.86 -17.26
CA THR A 98 13.47 -10.68 -17.86
C THR A 98 13.50 -10.64 -19.38
N VAL A 99 13.74 -9.47 -19.98
CA VAL A 99 13.86 -9.33 -21.44
C VAL A 99 15.08 -10.05 -21.99
N VAL A 100 16.23 -9.96 -21.31
CA VAL A 100 17.49 -10.65 -21.70
C VAL A 100 17.36 -12.16 -21.56
N LEU A 101 16.67 -12.64 -20.52
CA LEU A 101 16.54 -14.06 -20.21
C LEU A 101 15.36 -14.73 -20.93
N SER A 102 14.48 -13.94 -21.57
CA SER A 102 13.32 -14.45 -22.30
C SER A 102 13.74 -15.24 -23.54
N PRO A 103 13.32 -16.51 -23.69
CA PRO A 103 13.58 -17.31 -24.88
C PRO A 103 12.82 -16.82 -26.12
N ARG A 104 11.79 -15.98 -25.94
CA ARG A 104 10.99 -15.39 -27.03
C ARG A 104 11.23 -13.89 -27.15
N ARG A 105 11.16 -13.37 -28.37
CA ARG A 105 11.19 -11.92 -28.61
C ARG A 105 9.90 -11.29 -28.14
N LEU A 106 9.99 -10.53 -27.06
CA LEU A 106 8.88 -9.79 -26.50
C LEU A 106 8.63 -8.53 -27.35
N PRO A 107 7.39 -8.25 -27.80
CA PRO A 107 7.07 -7.03 -28.52
C PRO A 107 7.01 -5.84 -27.54
N LEU A 108 8.19 -5.34 -27.12
CA LEU A 108 8.34 -4.31 -26.09
C LEU A 108 7.49 -3.07 -26.36
N GLY A 109 7.41 -2.62 -27.61
CA GLY A 109 6.60 -1.45 -27.98
C GLY A 109 5.10 -1.67 -27.77
N ARG A 110 4.60 -2.87 -28.08
CA ARG A 110 3.19 -3.23 -27.84
C ARG A 110 2.91 -3.33 -26.34
N ILE A 111 3.77 -4.02 -25.59
CA ILE A 111 3.63 -4.18 -24.14
C ILE A 111 3.66 -2.81 -23.46
N ALA A 112 4.61 -1.94 -23.82
CA ALA A 112 4.69 -0.59 -23.26
C ALA A 112 3.45 0.24 -23.60
N SER A 113 2.96 0.17 -24.85
CA SER A 113 1.76 0.90 -25.27
C SER A 113 0.50 0.41 -24.55
N GLU A 114 0.30 -0.90 -24.46
CA GLU A 114 -0.81 -1.52 -23.72
C GLU A 114 -0.71 -1.16 -22.23
N THR A 115 0.48 -1.20 -21.64
CA THR A 115 0.70 -0.81 -20.23
C THR A 115 0.34 0.66 -20.00
N ILE A 116 0.78 1.57 -20.88
CA ILE A 116 0.43 3.00 -20.78
C ILE A 116 -1.08 3.20 -20.92
N GLN A 117 -1.73 2.51 -21.88
CA GLN A 117 -3.17 2.61 -22.08
C GLN A 117 -3.95 2.10 -20.85
N SER A 118 -3.54 0.95 -20.28
CA SER A 118 -4.15 0.41 -19.06
C SER A 118 -3.95 1.31 -17.85
N LEU A 119 -2.82 2.01 -17.75
CA LEU A 119 -2.54 2.92 -16.63
C LEU A 119 -3.10 4.33 -16.83
N LEU A 120 -3.51 4.70 -18.04
CA LEU A 120 -3.99 6.05 -18.36
C LEU A 120 -5.13 6.54 -17.47
N PRO A 121 -6.18 5.72 -17.16
CA PRO A 121 -7.24 6.14 -16.24
C PRO A 121 -6.70 6.44 -14.84
N LEU A 122 -5.77 5.61 -14.35
CA LEU A 122 -5.16 5.71 -13.03
C LEU A 122 -4.29 6.97 -12.92
N VAL A 123 -3.44 7.21 -13.93
CA VAL A 123 -2.64 8.44 -14.03
C VAL A 123 -3.54 9.68 -14.09
N GLY A 124 -4.64 9.63 -14.85
CA GLY A 124 -5.61 10.72 -14.93
C GLY A 124 -6.18 11.12 -13.57
N ILE A 125 -6.58 10.13 -12.75
CA ILE A 125 -7.07 10.36 -11.38
C ILE A 125 -5.98 11.03 -10.54
N MET A 126 -4.74 10.52 -10.60
CA MET A 126 -3.62 11.09 -9.82
C MET A 126 -3.31 12.54 -10.19
N VAL A 127 -3.40 12.91 -11.47
CA VAL A 127 -3.17 14.29 -11.93
C VAL A 127 -4.26 15.24 -11.42
N VAL A 128 -5.53 14.82 -11.47
CA VAL A 128 -6.66 15.63 -10.96
C VAL A 128 -6.54 15.82 -9.44
N VAL A 129 -6.33 14.72 -8.70
CA VAL A 129 -6.14 14.76 -7.25
C VAL A 129 -4.95 15.65 -6.91
N GLY A 130 -3.80 15.43 -7.57
CA GLY A 130 -2.59 16.23 -7.41
C GLY A 130 -2.84 17.73 -7.58
N SER A 131 -3.54 18.11 -8.65
CA SER A 131 -3.88 19.51 -8.93
C SER A 131 -4.78 20.11 -7.84
N LEU A 132 -5.81 19.36 -7.40
CA LEU A 132 -6.69 19.77 -6.31
C LEU A 132 -5.91 20.07 -5.03
N ILE A 133 -4.95 19.21 -4.67
CA ILE A 133 -4.12 19.41 -3.47
C ILE A 133 -3.28 20.68 -3.57
N GLN A 134 -2.72 20.99 -4.74
CA GLN A 134 -1.96 22.23 -4.92
C GLN A 134 -2.85 23.46 -4.75
N VAL A 135 -4.08 23.42 -5.27
CA VAL A 135 -5.06 24.49 -5.06
C VAL A 135 -5.44 24.61 -3.58
N MET A 136 -5.64 23.50 -2.88
CA MET A 136 -5.91 23.49 -1.43
C MET A 136 -4.74 24.00 -0.60
N ALA A 137 -3.51 23.74 -1.03
CA ALA A 137 -2.31 24.25 -0.41
C ALA A 137 -2.20 25.77 -0.58
N TRP A 138 -2.47 26.26 -1.80
CA TRP A 138 -2.41 27.68 -2.11
C TRP A 138 -3.51 28.51 -1.45
N SER A 139 -4.73 27.97 -1.38
CA SER A 139 -5.87 28.61 -0.70
C SER A 139 -5.83 28.53 0.83
N GLY A 140 -4.88 27.78 1.40
CA GLY A 140 -4.80 27.55 2.85
C GLY A 140 -5.81 26.52 3.40
N ALA A 141 -6.75 26.03 2.56
CA ALA A 141 -7.73 25.01 2.95
C ALA A 141 -7.08 23.72 3.51
N ARG A 142 -5.93 23.32 2.93
CA ARG A 142 -5.11 22.20 3.42
C ARG A 142 -4.71 22.41 4.89
N GLY A 143 -4.27 23.61 5.24
CA GLY A 143 -3.87 23.95 6.62
C GLY A 143 -5.06 23.97 7.58
N LEU A 144 -6.21 24.48 7.14
CA LEU A 144 -7.44 24.51 7.95
C LEU A 144 -7.96 23.11 8.28
N ILE A 145 -7.95 22.19 7.30
CA ILE A 145 -8.35 20.79 7.52
C ILE A 145 -7.39 20.12 8.50
N SER A 146 -6.08 20.29 8.30
CA SER A 146 -5.05 19.81 9.22
C SER A 146 -5.28 20.29 10.65
N LEU A 147 -5.50 21.60 10.83
CA LEU A 147 -5.75 22.19 12.14
C LEU A 147 -7.03 21.63 12.78
N SER A 148 -8.10 21.50 12.01
CA SER A 148 -9.38 20.98 12.50
C SER A 148 -9.27 19.54 13.01
N VAL A 149 -8.43 18.71 12.40
CA VAL A 149 -8.19 17.35 12.87
C VAL A 149 -7.37 17.36 14.16
N VAL A 150 -6.36 18.22 14.26
CA VAL A 150 -5.46 18.28 15.44
C VAL A 150 -6.16 18.87 16.67
N THR A 151 -7.14 19.74 16.49
CA THR A 151 -7.91 20.35 17.59
C THR A 151 -9.01 19.44 18.15
N LEU A 152 -9.30 18.30 17.52
CA LEU A 152 -10.29 17.35 18.03
C LEU A 152 -9.84 16.76 19.38
N PRO A 153 -10.79 16.52 20.31
CA PRO A 153 -10.48 15.83 21.55
C PRO A 153 -9.99 14.41 21.26
N LEU A 154 -8.98 13.97 22.01
CA LEU A 154 -8.23 12.73 21.74
C LEU A 154 -9.13 11.48 21.69
N SER A 155 -10.16 11.42 22.54
CA SER A 155 -11.15 10.34 22.55
C SER A 155 -11.94 10.25 21.25
N VAL A 156 -12.38 11.39 20.71
CA VAL A 156 -13.07 11.49 19.43
C VAL A 156 -12.11 11.17 18.29
N LEU A 157 -10.86 11.63 18.38
CA LEU A 157 -9.83 11.33 17.39
C LEU A 157 -9.62 9.82 17.26
N PHE A 158 -9.38 9.10 18.37
CA PHE A 158 -9.24 7.63 18.36
C PHE A 158 -10.50 6.92 17.86
N ALA A 159 -11.69 7.40 18.25
CA ALA A 159 -12.96 6.83 17.82
C ALA A 159 -13.30 7.11 16.34
N THR A 160 -12.67 8.10 15.71
CA THR A 160 -12.95 8.46 14.31
C THR A 160 -11.80 8.12 13.38
N LEU A 161 -10.61 7.80 13.91
CA LEU A 161 -9.40 7.54 13.15
C LEU A 161 -9.58 6.42 12.12
N PHE A 162 -10.30 5.36 12.51
CA PHE A 162 -10.56 4.22 11.63
C PHE A 162 -11.42 4.56 10.41
N LEU A 163 -12.17 5.65 10.47
CA LEU A 163 -13.01 6.12 9.39
C LEU A 163 -12.31 7.24 8.61
N ILE A 164 -11.70 8.19 9.32
CA ILE A 164 -11.01 9.32 8.71
C ILE A 164 -9.84 8.84 7.85
N LEU A 165 -9.00 7.93 8.34
CA LEU A 165 -7.81 7.51 7.59
C LEU A 165 -8.16 6.84 6.25
N PRO A 166 -8.99 5.80 6.17
CA PRO A 166 -9.33 5.18 4.88
C PRO A 166 -10.08 6.14 3.95
N ILE A 167 -11.05 6.92 4.45
CA ILE A 167 -11.80 7.87 3.61
C ILE A 167 -10.88 8.95 3.05
N SER A 168 -10.00 9.49 3.89
CA SER A 168 -9.09 10.57 3.49
C SER A 168 -8.10 10.11 2.41
N GLU A 169 -7.68 8.85 2.42
CA GLU A 169 -6.82 8.28 1.39
C GLU A 169 -7.60 7.88 0.12
N GLY A 170 -8.82 7.36 0.23
CA GLY A 170 -9.69 7.14 -0.94
C GLY A 170 -10.12 8.44 -1.66
N MET A 171 -10.03 9.59 -0.99
CA MET A 171 -10.32 10.90 -1.59
C MET A 171 -9.07 11.64 -2.10
N LEU A 172 -7.99 11.63 -1.33
CA LEU A 172 -6.79 12.46 -1.56
C LEU A 172 -5.53 11.64 -1.85
N GLN A 173 -5.65 10.32 -1.89
CA GLN A 173 -4.57 9.38 -2.17
C GLN A 173 -3.37 9.64 -1.23
N TYR A 174 -2.17 9.55 -1.80
CA TYR A 174 -0.89 9.77 -1.16
C TYR A 174 -0.71 11.15 -0.52
N ALA A 175 -1.50 12.15 -0.91
CA ALA A 175 -1.36 13.50 -0.37
C ALA A 175 -1.97 13.70 1.01
N VAL A 176 -2.69 12.69 1.49
CA VAL A 176 -3.16 12.66 2.86
C VAL A 176 -2.01 12.60 3.86
N ALA A 177 -0.86 12.06 3.46
CA ALA A 177 0.33 11.95 4.29
C ALA A 177 0.84 13.32 4.78
N PRO A 178 1.07 14.33 3.93
CA PRO A 178 1.40 15.68 4.39
C PRO A 178 0.20 16.46 4.96
N LEU A 179 -1.03 16.18 4.52
CA LEU A 179 -2.22 16.92 4.98
C LEU A 179 -2.64 16.55 6.41
N ILE A 180 -2.76 15.25 6.70
CA ILE A 180 -3.28 14.73 7.96
C ILE A 180 -2.19 13.96 8.72
N GLY A 181 -1.36 13.21 8.00
CA GLY A 181 -0.35 12.34 8.62
C GLY A 181 0.70 13.09 9.43
N VAL A 182 1.35 14.10 8.87
CA VAL A 182 2.39 14.89 9.58
C VAL A 182 1.84 15.55 10.85
N PRO A 183 0.72 16.28 10.82
CA PRO A 183 0.12 16.87 12.03
C PRO A 183 -0.28 15.84 13.10
N LEU A 184 -0.84 14.70 12.69
CA LEU A 184 -1.23 13.64 13.63
C LEU A 184 -0.02 13.02 14.32
N ILE A 185 1.07 12.75 13.59
CA ILE A 185 2.32 12.24 14.19
C ILE A 185 2.85 13.24 15.23
N MET A 186 2.88 14.53 14.89
CA MET A 186 3.32 15.58 15.80
C MET A 186 2.44 15.66 17.05
N LEU A 187 1.11 15.58 16.88
CA LEU A 187 0.16 15.54 17.99
C LEU A 187 0.39 14.33 18.89
N PHE A 188 0.54 13.13 18.32
CA PHE A 188 0.78 11.91 19.08
C PHE A 188 2.11 11.96 19.83
N ASN A 189 3.15 12.50 19.20
CA ASN A 189 4.45 12.74 19.84
C ASN A 189 4.33 13.71 21.03
N MET A 190 3.59 14.82 20.87
CA MET A 190 3.31 15.78 21.97
C MET A 190 2.50 15.16 23.11
N LYS A 191 1.70 14.13 22.85
CA LYS A 191 0.97 13.35 23.86
C LYS A 191 1.79 12.19 24.45
N GLY A 192 3.05 12.08 24.05
CA GLY A 192 4.01 11.09 24.52
C GLY A 192 3.80 9.68 23.94
N LEU A 193 2.99 9.51 22.89
CA LEU A 193 2.89 8.24 22.19
C LEU A 193 4.10 8.05 21.28
N ASP A 194 4.51 6.80 21.07
CA ASP A 194 5.61 6.51 20.17
C ASP A 194 5.21 6.81 18.70
N PRO A 195 5.88 7.75 18.02
CA PRO A 195 5.51 8.16 16.67
C PRO A 195 5.76 7.05 15.64
N VAL A 196 6.68 6.12 15.89
CA VAL A 196 7.03 5.02 14.98
C VAL A 196 5.90 3.99 14.96
N VAL A 197 5.42 3.56 16.13
CA VAL A 197 4.29 2.63 16.28
C VAL A 197 2.98 3.29 15.83
N ALA A 198 2.74 4.54 16.21
CA ALA A 198 1.54 5.26 15.78
C ALA A 198 1.50 5.43 14.26
N LEU A 199 2.61 5.81 13.62
CA LEU A 199 2.65 5.89 12.16
C LEU A 199 2.58 4.50 11.49
N SER A 200 3.13 3.46 12.11
CA SER A 200 3.00 2.08 11.58
C SER A 200 1.54 1.63 11.56
N ALA A 201 0.78 1.91 12.62
CA ALA A 201 -0.65 1.67 12.67
C ALA A 201 -1.42 2.47 11.61
N MET A 202 -1.16 3.77 11.49
CA MET A 202 -1.79 4.60 10.45
C MET A 202 -1.43 4.13 9.03
N ALA A 203 -0.20 3.67 8.81
CA ALA A 203 0.29 3.20 7.52
C ALA A 203 -0.39 1.93 7.01
N VAL A 204 -0.95 1.09 7.89
CA VAL A 204 -1.75 -0.09 7.49
C VAL A 204 -3.22 0.27 7.31
N MET A 205 -3.71 1.32 7.98
CA MET A 205 -5.09 1.78 7.87
C MET A 205 -5.33 2.62 6.61
N TRP A 206 -4.36 3.44 6.18
CA TRP A 206 -4.51 4.29 4.99
C TRP A 206 -4.79 3.51 3.70
N PRO A 207 -4.02 2.46 3.33
CA PRO A 207 -4.23 1.73 2.08
C PRO A 207 -5.56 0.97 2.01
N LEU A 208 -6.36 0.93 3.08
CA LEU A 208 -7.73 0.46 3.01
C LEU A 208 -8.61 1.40 2.16
N GLY A 209 -8.25 2.69 2.11
CA GLY A 209 -8.87 3.72 1.27
C GLY A 209 -8.66 3.51 -0.22
N ASP A 210 -7.60 2.81 -0.61
CA ASP A 210 -7.25 2.55 -2.01
C ASP A 210 -8.23 1.58 -2.69
N CYS A 211 -9.10 0.96 -1.89
CA CYS A 211 -10.24 0.15 -2.30
C CYS A 211 -11.58 0.93 -2.26
N LEU A 212 -11.58 2.13 -1.67
CA LEU A 212 -12.75 2.99 -1.51
C LEU A 212 -12.83 4.04 -2.64
N PRO A 213 -14.04 4.41 -3.08
CA PRO A 213 -14.25 5.51 -4.02
C PRO A 213 -13.92 6.87 -3.37
N PRO A 214 -13.60 7.92 -4.14
CA PRO A 214 -13.62 8.04 -5.61
C PRO A 214 -12.35 7.61 -6.36
N THR A 215 -11.19 7.46 -5.70
CA THR A 215 -9.92 7.16 -6.39
C THR A 215 -9.67 5.68 -6.60
N ALA A 216 -10.06 4.82 -5.65
CA ALA A 216 -10.07 3.35 -5.76
C ALA A 216 -8.92 2.77 -6.60
N VAL A 217 -7.70 3.27 -6.41
CA VAL A 217 -6.61 3.10 -7.38
C VAL A 217 -6.17 1.65 -7.45
N VAL A 218 -5.92 1.04 -6.29
CA VAL A 218 -5.50 -0.36 -6.20
C VAL A 218 -6.69 -1.27 -6.49
N GLY A 219 -7.87 -0.95 -5.97
CA GLY A 219 -9.06 -1.77 -6.19
C GLY A 219 -9.49 -1.82 -7.67
N ARG A 220 -9.46 -0.69 -8.38
CA ARG A 220 -9.77 -0.66 -9.83
C ARG A 220 -8.69 -1.34 -10.66
N ALA A 221 -7.42 -1.16 -10.32
CA ALA A 221 -6.33 -1.87 -10.98
C ALA A 221 -6.51 -3.41 -10.84
N ALA A 222 -6.85 -3.88 -9.65
CA ALA A 222 -7.09 -5.31 -9.40
C ALA A 222 -8.29 -5.85 -10.20
N VAL A 223 -9.41 -5.13 -10.23
CA VAL A 223 -10.61 -5.54 -10.98
C VAL A 223 -10.38 -5.54 -12.49
N MET A 224 -9.62 -4.55 -12.99
CA MET A 224 -9.26 -4.45 -14.41
C MET A 224 -8.33 -5.60 -14.84
N GLU A 225 -7.30 -5.91 -14.06
CA GLU A 225 -6.33 -6.96 -14.39
C GLU A 225 -6.94 -8.36 -14.27
N LEU A 226 -7.82 -8.59 -13.30
CA LEU A 226 -8.51 -9.86 -13.11
C LEU A 226 -9.73 -10.05 -14.02
N GLY A 227 -10.10 -9.04 -14.81
CA GLY A 227 -11.28 -9.08 -15.68
C GLY A 227 -12.59 -9.31 -14.92
N TYR A 228 -12.67 -8.84 -13.68
CA TYR A 228 -13.81 -9.12 -12.81
C TYR A 228 -15.06 -8.37 -13.28
N GLY A 229 -16.06 -9.11 -13.79
CA GLY A 229 -17.30 -8.56 -14.34
C GLY A 229 -18.43 -8.31 -13.33
N GLY A 230 -18.19 -8.55 -12.03
CA GLY A 230 -19.17 -8.27 -10.99
C GLY A 230 -19.22 -6.79 -10.62
N ASP A 231 -20.32 -6.34 -10.02
CA ASP A 231 -20.47 -4.96 -9.59
C ASP A 231 -19.45 -4.60 -8.49
N TYR A 232 -18.66 -3.54 -8.72
CA TYR A 232 -17.58 -3.09 -7.85
C TYR A 232 -18.11 -2.77 -6.43
N TYR A 233 -19.29 -2.17 -6.35
CA TYR A 233 -19.86 -1.71 -5.08
C TYR A 233 -20.57 -2.83 -4.32
N GLY A 234 -21.46 -3.56 -5.01
CA GLY A 234 -22.29 -4.57 -4.37
C GLY A 234 -21.53 -5.83 -3.95
N GLN A 235 -20.49 -6.21 -4.68
CA GLN A 235 -19.80 -7.49 -4.50
C GLN A 235 -18.35 -7.34 -4.05
N PHE A 236 -17.56 -6.47 -4.71
CA PHE A 236 -16.14 -6.34 -4.38
C PHE A 236 -15.92 -5.60 -3.06
N VAL A 237 -16.40 -4.35 -2.94
CA VAL A 237 -16.23 -3.55 -1.71
C VAL A 237 -16.89 -4.26 -0.52
N LYS A 238 -18.11 -4.78 -0.68
CA LYS A 238 -18.84 -5.48 0.40
C LYS A 238 -18.09 -6.69 0.94
N SER A 239 -17.43 -7.46 0.09
CA SER A 239 -16.62 -8.61 0.51
C SER A 239 -15.36 -8.18 1.26
N CYS A 240 -14.80 -7.01 0.91
CA CYS A 240 -13.62 -6.45 1.55
C CYS A 240 -13.93 -5.72 2.88
N VAL A 241 -15.19 -5.37 3.18
CA VAL A 241 -15.57 -4.65 4.41
C VAL A 241 -15.14 -5.39 5.68
N VAL A 242 -15.29 -6.72 5.73
CA VAL A 242 -14.94 -7.50 6.92
C VAL A 242 -13.41 -7.51 7.17
N PRO A 243 -12.57 -7.81 6.16
CA PRO A 243 -11.12 -7.60 6.27
C PRO A 243 -10.72 -6.16 6.63
N MET A 244 -11.34 -5.16 6.00
CA MET A 244 -11.06 -3.74 6.27
C MET A 244 -11.36 -3.36 7.72
N ALA A 245 -12.47 -3.84 8.28
CA ALA A 245 -12.83 -3.61 9.67
C ALA A 245 -11.83 -4.25 10.64
N PHE A 246 -11.41 -5.49 10.36
CA PHE A 246 -10.42 -6.18 11.19
C PHE A 246 -9.07 -5.45 11.22
N ILE A 247 -8.55 -5.06 10.05
CA ILE A 247 -7.30 -4.31 9.93
C ILE A 247 -7.41 -2.96 10.63
N SER A 248 -8.56 -2.29 10.50
CA SER A 248 -8.81 -1.02 11.16
C SER A 248 -8.82 -1.15 12.69
N VAL A 249 -9.48 -2.17 13.23
CA VAL A 249 -9.50 -2.45 14.68
C VAL A 249 -8.09 -2.78 15.19
N LEU A 250 -7.34 -3.61 14.48
CA LEU A 250 -5.94 -3.91 14.82
C LEU A 250 -5.07 -2.65 14.82
N GLY A 251 -5.19 -1.80 13.79
CA GLY A 251 -4.48 -0.53 13.71
C GLY A 251 -4.83 0.41 14.88
N THR A 252 -6.11 0.55 15.21
CA THR A 252 -6.55 1.37 16.35
C THR A 252 -6.04 0.83 17.69
N LEU A 253 -6.04 -0.49 17.89
CA LEU A 253 -5.46 -1.12 19.09
C LEU A 253 -3.96 -0.85 19.22
N PHE A 254 -3.20 -0.96 18.12
CA PHE A 254 -1.77 -0.62 18.11
C PHE A 254 -1.53 0.87 18.36
N LEU A 255 -2.43 1.76 17.95
CA LEU A 255 -2.34 3.20 18.23
C LEU A 255 -2.56 3.51 19.72
N ILE A 256 -3.58 2.89 20.33
CA ILE A 256 -3.93 3.05 21.75
C ILE A 256 -2.84 2.48 22.66
N TYR A 257 -2.34 1.28 22.34
CA TYR A 257 -1.29 0.58 23.09
C TYR A 257 0.12 0.88 22.56
N SER A 258 0.32 1.99 21.87
CA SER A 258 1.60 2.31 21.22
C SER A 258 2.79 2.34 22.19
N LYS A 259 2.61 2.84 23.41
CA LYS A 259 3.64 2.85 24.47
C LYS A 259 4.09 1.43 24.89
N PRO A 260 3.20 0.57 25.44
CA PRO A 260 3.61 -0.77 25.85
C PRO A 260 4.08 -1.64 24.68
N ILE A 261 3.59 -1.40 23.46
CA ILE A 261 4.05 -2.11 22.27
C ILE A 261 5.46 -1.65 21.87
N ALA A 262 5.77 -0.35 21.96
CA ALA A 262 7.12 0.16 21.74
C ALA A 262 8.11 -0.37 22.80
N ASP A 263 7.71 -0.43 24.07
CA ASP A 263 8.52 -0.98 25.16
C ASP A 263 8.83 -2.48 24.95
N VAL A 264 7.89 -3.25 24.39
CA VAL A 264 8.07 -4.69 24.08
C VAL A 264 8.91 -4.90 22.81
N LEU A 265 8.79 -4.01 21.83
CA LEU A 265 9.51 -4.11 20.55
C LEU A 265 10.90 -3.44 20.58
N GLY A 266 11.29 -2.84 21.70
CA GLY A 266 12.62 -2.29 21.93
C GLY A 266 12.83 -0.93 21.28
N GLY A 267 11.98 0.05 21.63
CA GLY A 267 12.25 1.47 21.46
C GLY A 267 13.05 2.04 22.62
#